data_AF-A0AB34LEG5-F1
#
_entry.id   AF-A0AB34LEG5-F1
#
_cell.length_a   1.000
_cell.length_b   1.000
_cell.length_c   1.000
_cell.angle_alpha   90.00
_cell.angle_beta   90.00
_cell.angle_gamma   90.00
#
_symmetry.space_group_name_H-M   'P 1'
#
loop_
_entity.id
_entity.type
_entity.pdbx_description
1 polymer ?
#
loop_
_entity_poly.entity_id
_entity_poly.type
_entity_poly.pdbx_seq_one_letter_code
_entity_poly.pdbx_strand_id
1 'polypeptide(L)'
;MKKLSAYTVASNCTDLTDIRDGIAEIHEAMKTCVESGKHIPSFYVSRLAKLETKKKKLEKRTQVHMTVTIRFFIDDDTLTMAVRHCLFFKLEPTRQNVMKAIRDAVLNNGRSILDFPEAWGEDLMDVSFFDVENAMKKLRSSFGL
;
A
#
# COMPACT_ATOMS: atom_id res chain seq x y z
N MET A 1 26.96 -15.73 -19.94
CA MET A 1 25.79 -15.24 -19.18
C MET A 1 26.31 -14.45 -17.99
N LYS A 2 25.72 -13.28 -17.67
CA LYS A 2 26.13 -12.50 -16.48
C LYS A 2 25.92 -13.36 -15.24
N LYS A 3 26.96 -13.54 -14.43
CA LYS A 3 26.86 -14.27 -13.17
C LYS A 3 26.16 -13.37 -12.17
N LEU A 4 24.95 -13.74 -11.77
CA LEU A 4 24.19 -12.99 -10.78
C LEU A 4 24.81 -13.15 -9.38
N SER A 5 24.73 -12.09 -8.57
CA SER A 5 25.14 -12.10 -7.17
C SER A 5 24.28 -13.02 -6.30
N ALA A 6 24.78 -13.29 -5.10
CA ALA A 6 24.04 -14.05 -4.09
C ALA A 6 22.74 -13.35 -3.66
N TYR A 7 22.66 -12.02 -3.77
CA TYR A 7 21.50 -11.22 -3.36
C TYR A 7 20.36 -11.24 -4.38
N THR A 8 20.56 -11.87 -5.55
CA THR A 8 19.46 -12.23 -6.44
C THR A 8 18.65 -13.43 -5.93
N VAL A 9 19.10 -14.10 -4.87
CA VAL A 9 18.39 -15.20 -4.21
C VAL A 9 17.74 -14.67 -2.93
N ALA A 10 16.40 -14.66 -2.91
CA ALA A 10 15.62 -14.07 -1.83
C ALA A 10 15.95 -14.59 -0.42
N SER A 11 16.45 -15.82 -0.25
CA SER A 11 16.87 -16.34 1.06
C SER A 11 18.05 -15.57 1.66
N ASN A 12 18.92 -15.01 0.82
CA ASN A 12 20.15 -14.35 1.23
C ASN A 12 19.95 -12.87 1.58
N CYS A 13 18.83 -12.27 1.17
CA CYS A 13 18.53 -10.87 1.49
C CYS A 13 18.03 -10.75 2.93
N THR A 14 18.64 -9.88 3.72
CA THR A 14 18.30 -9.66 5.13
C THR A 14 17.49 -8.40 5.35
N ASP A 15 17.72 -7.36 4.54
CA ASP A 15 17.05 -6.06 4.62
C ASP A 15 16.45 -5.61 3.27
N LEU A 16 15.87 -4.41 3.23
CA LEU A 16 15.27 -3.85 2.02
C LEU A 16 16.32 -3.45 0.98
N THR A 17 17.55 -3.13 1.39
CA THR A 17 18.65 -2.76 0.50
C THR A 17 19.08 -3.98 -0.30
N ASP A 18 19.35 -5.11 0.37
CA ASP A 18 19.69 -6.38 -0.28
C ASP A 18 18.65 -6.79 -1.33
N ILE A 19 17.36 -6.59 -1.03
CA ILE A 19 16.25 -6.93 -1.93
C ILE A 19 16.20 -5.99 -3.13
N ARG A 20 16.35 -4.67 -2.91
CA ARG A 20 16.33 -3.65 -3.98
C ARG A 20 17.49 -3.86 -4.94
N ASP A 21 18.69 -4.11 -4.40
CA ASP A 21 19.89 -4.37 -5.19
C ASP A 21 19.75 -5.66 -6.00
N GLY A 22 19.24 -6.72 -5.38
CA GLY A 22 18.95 -7.99 -6.07
C GLY A 22 17.94 -7.86 -7.20
N ILE A 23 16.88 -7.04 -7.03
CA ILE A 23 15.89 -6.76 -8.07
C ILE A 23 16.51 -5.95 -9.22
N ALA A 24 17.25 -4.89 -8.88
CA ALA A 24 17.92 -4.04 -9.86
C ALA A 24 18.90 -4.84 -10.74
N GLU A 25 19.68 -5.73 -10.12
CA GLU A 25 20.63 -6.60 -10.83
C GLU A 25 19.92 -7.56 -11.80
N ILE A 26 18.80 -8.17 -11.38
CA ILE A 26 18.01 -9.05 -12.25
C ILE A 26 17.42 -8.25 -13.43
N HIS A 27 16.86 -7.05 -13.17
CA HIS A 27 16.33 -6.19 -14.23
C HIS A 27 17.42 -5.78 -15.23
N GLU A 28 18.61 -5.43 -14.75
CA GLU A 28 19.75 -5.09 -15.61
C GLU A 28 20.17 -6.29 -16.46
N ALA A 29 20.27 -7.48 -15.86
CA ALA A 29 20.61 -8.71 -16.58
C ALA A 29 19.55 -9.10 -17.63
N MET A 30 18.26 -8.90 -17.32
CA MET A 30 17.17 -9.10 -18.27
C MET A 30 17.24 -8.09 -19.42
N LYS A 31 17.52 -6.82 -19.13
CA LYS A 31 17.71 -5.76 -20.14
C LYS A 31 18.84 -6.11 -21.11
N THR A 32 20.00 -6.54 -20.60
CA THR A 32 21.11 -6.99 -21.45
C THR A 32 20.74 -8.19 -22.33
N CYS A 33 19.93 -9.13 -21.83
CA CYS A 33 19.43 -10.24 -22.66
C CYS A 33 18.56 -9.75 -23.81
N VAL A 34 17.62 -8.84 -23.54
CA VAL A 34 16.74 -8.23 -24.55
C VAL A 34 17.54 -7.46 -25.59
N GLU A 35 18.47 -6.60 -25.16
CA GLU A 35 19.34 -5.82 -26.06
C GLU A 35 20.25 -6.70 -26.92
N SER A 36 20.66 -7.86 -26.40
CA SER A 36 21.45 -8.85 -27.13
C SER A 36 20.60 -9.77 -28.03
N GLY A 37 19.28 -9.57 -28.11
CA GLY A 37 18.36 -10.47 -28.83
C GLY A 37 18.28 -11.88 -28.26
N LYS A 38 18.65 -12.08 -26.99
CA LYS A 38 18.69 -13.38 -26.31
C LYS A 38 17.42 -13.63 -25.51
N HIS A 39 17.00 -14.89 -25.48
CA HIS A 39 15.89 -15.34 -24.64
C HIS A 39 16.19 -15.12 -23.15
N ILE A 40 15.20 -14.65 -22.39
CA ILE A 40 15.30 -14.42 -20.95
C ILE A 40 15.18 -15.76 -20.21
N PRO A 41 16.18 -16.18 -19.42
CA PRO A 41 16.07 -17.40 -18.64
C PRO A 41 14.91 -17.36 -17.63
N SER A 42 14.14 -18.44 -17.54
CA SER A 42 12.97 -18.55 -16.63
C SER A 42 13.33 -18.33 -15.15
N PHE A 43 14.56 -18.66 -14.76
CA PHE A 43 15.02 -18.47 -13.39
C PHE A 43 15.13 -16.98 -12.98
N TYR A 44 15.34 -16.05 -13.92
CA TYR A 44 15.30 -14.61 -13.62
C TYR A 44 13.90 -14.19 -13.18
N VAL A 45 12.88 -14.62 -13.93
CA VAL A 45 11.47 -14.35 -13.62
C VAL A 45 11.10 -14.96 -12.26
N SER A 46 11.51 -16.21 -12.00
CA SER A 46 11.25 -16.88 -10.72
C SER A 46 11.93 -16.17 -9.53
N ARG A 47 13.19 -15.74 -9.68
CA ARG A 47 13.91 -15.00 -8.64
C ARG A 47 13.28 -13.63 -8.38
N LEU A 48 12.91 -12.92 -9.44
CA LEU A 48 12.25 -11.62 -9.34
C LEU A 48 10.94 -11.72 -8.56
N ALA A 49 10.08 -12.70 -8.90
CA ALA A 49 8.82 -12.91 -8.20
C ALA A 49 9.02 -13.21 -6.70
N LYS A 50 10.06 -13.98 -6.35
CA LYS A 50 10.42 -14.27 -4.95
C LYS A 50 10.92 -13.03 -4.20
N LEU A 51 11.76 -12.21 -4.84
CA LEU A 51 12.25 -10.96 -4.26
C LEU A 51 11.12 -9.96 -4.07
N GLU A 52 10.23 -9.77 -5.04
CA GLU A 52 9.05 -8.92 -4.94
C GLU A 52 8.09 -9.38 -3.82
N THR A 53 7.90 -10.69 -3.67
CA THR A 53 7.11 -11.25 -2.57
C THR A 53 7.75 -10.97 -1.20
N LYS A 54 9.08 -11.14 -1.09
CA LYS A 54 9.82 -10.87 0.14
C LYS A 54 9.84 -9.38 0.47
N LYS A 55 10.00 -8.51 -0.54
CA LYS A 55 9.90 -7.05 -0.43
C LYS A 55 8.58 -6.65 0.21
N LYS A 56 7.46 -7.08 -0.37
CA LYS A 56 6.11 -6.81 0.17
C LYS A 56 5.95 -7.32 1.61
N LYS A 57 6.53 -8.49 1.94
CA LYS A 57 6.47 -9.04 3.30
C LYS A 57 7.29 -8.22 4.28
N LEU A 58 8.47 -7.73 3.87
CA LEU A 58 9.35 -6.93 4.72
C LEU A 58 8.80 -5.50 4.90
N GLU A 59 8.31 -4.88 3.84
CA GLU A 59 7.62 -3.58 3.88
C GLU A 59 6.39 -3.60 4.79
N LYS A 60 5.63 -4.70 4.79
CA LYS A 60 4.52 -4.90 5.74
C LYS A 60 4.97 -5.10 7.18
N ARG A 61 6.13 -5.73 7.42
CA ARG A 61 6.69 -5.88 8.78
C ARG A 61 7.12 -4.55 9.37
N THR A 62 7.52 -3.61 8.52
CA THR A 62 7.86 -2.24 8.91
C THR A 62 6.63 -1.33 8.98
N GLN A 63 5.40 -1.85 8.97
CA GLN A 63 4.19 -1.05 9.18
C GLN A 63 3.67 -1.22 10.61
N VAL A 64 3.25 -0.13 11.22
CA VAL A 64 2.52 -0.15 12.49
C VAL A 64 1.07 -0.45 12.20
N HIS A 65 0.56 -1.55 12.74
CA HIS A 65 -0.87 -1.84 12.70
C HIS A 65 -1.60 -1.03 13.77
N MET A 66 -2.50 -0.15 13.33
CA MET A 66 -3.43 0.57 14.19
C MET A 66 -4.86 0.18 13.84
N THR A 67 -5.71 -0.02 14.84
CA THR A 67 -7.14 -0.26 14.65
C THR A 67 -7.93 0.91 15.23
N VAL A 68 -8.78 1.51 14.41
CA VAL A 68 -9.67 2.61 14.79
C VAL A 68 -11.11 2.11 14.76
N THR A 69 -11.86 2.36 15.83
CA THR A 69 -13.29 2.03 15.91
C THR A 69 -14.11 3.31 15.91
N ILE A 70 -15.02 3.45 14.95
CA ILE A 70 -15.89 4.62 14.82
C ILE A 70 -17.28 4.28 15.37
N ARG A 71 -17.80 5.15 16.23
CA ARG A 71 -19.19 5.11 16.71
C ARG A 71 -19.87 6.42 16.30
N PHE A 72 -21.04 6.32 15.68
CA PHE A 72 -21.82 7.47 15.24
C PHE A 72 -23.31 7.15 15.33
N PHE A 73 -24.13 8.19 15.38
CA PHE A 73 -25.59 8.09 15.31
C PHE A 73 -26.04 8.22 13.85
N ILE A 74 -27.11 7.52 13.50
CA ILE A 74 -27.73 7.63 12.18
C ILE A 74 -28.89 8.62 12.33
N ASP A 75 -28.77 9.77 11.69
CA ASP A 75 -29.83 10.76 11.56
C ASP A 75 -30.63 10.55 10.26
N ASP A 76 -31.68 11.35 10.10
CA ASP A 76 -32.58 11.27 8.94
C ASP A 76 -31.87 11.61 7.63
N ASP A 77 -30.88 12.51 7.65
CA ASP A 77 -30.09 12.87 6.46
C ASP A 77 -29.20 11.71 6.01
N THR A 78 -28.49 11.07 6.95
CA THR A 78 -27.68 9.87 6.70
C THR A 78 -28.55 8.73 6.18
N LEU A 79 -29.72 8.51 6.81
CA LEU A 79 -30.67 7.50 6.39
C LEU A 79 -31.18 7.77 4.98
N THR A 80 -31.54 9.02 4.68
CA THR A 80 -32.01 9.46 3.36
C THR A 80 -30.95 9.19 2.30
N MET A 81 -29.68 9.51 2.57
CA MET A 81 -28.60 9.26 1.62
C MET A 81 -28.35 7.78 1.39
N ALA A 82 -28.42 6.97 2.44
CA ALA A 82 -28.26 5.52 2.33
C ALA A 82 -29.40 4.87 1.54
N VAL A 83 -30.65 5.33 1.72
CA VAL A 83 -31.79 4.88 0.91
C VAL A 83 -31.61 5.30 -0.55
N ARG A 84 -31.17 6.54 -0.83
CA ARG A 84 -30.84 6.99 -2.19
C ARG A 84 -29.78 6.11 -2.83
N HIS A 85 -28.73 5.75 -2.09
CA HIS A 85 -27.71 4.81 -2.56
C HIS A 85 -28.32 3.45 -2.94
N CYS A 86 -29.14 2.85 -2.08
CA CYS A 86 -29.83 1.60 -2.40
C CYS A 86 -30.65 1.71 -3.68
N LEU A 87 -31.48 2.74 -3.81
CA LEU A 87 -32.33 2.96 -4.99
C LEU A 87 -31.51 3.19 -6.26
N PHE A 88 -30.42 3.97 -6.19
CA PHE A 88 -29.51 4.23 -7.31
C PHE A 88 -28.90 2.94 -7.86
N PHE A 89 -28.48 2.03 -6.97
CA PHE A 89 -27.93 0.72 -7.35
C PHE A 89 -29.00 -0.36 -7.57
N LYS A 90 -30.29 0.02 -7.64
CA LYS A 90 -31.42 -0.90 -7.84
C LYS A 90 -31.52 -2.00 -6.77
N LEU A 91 -31.09 -1.69 -5.55
CA LEU A 91 -31.22 -2.54 -4.38
C LEU A 91 -32.51 -2.19 -3.64
N GLU A 92 -33.23 -3.21 -3.17
CA GLU A 92 -34.37 -2.98 -2.28
C GLU A 92 -33.88 -2.31 -0.97
N PRO A 93 -34.49 -1.20 -0.52
CA PRO A 93 -34.05 -0.44 0.64
C PRO A 93 -34.47 -1.12 1.96
N THR A 94 -34.00 -2.34 2.15
CA THR A 94 -34.16 -3.09 3.40
C THR A 94 -33.19 -2.55 4.45
N ARG A 95 -33.52 -2.74 5.75
CA ARG A 95 -32.64 -2.36 6.86
C ARG A 95 -31.21 -2.89 6.69
N GLN A 96 -31.05 -4.12 6.19
CA GLN A 96 -29.74 -4.72 5.97
C GLN A 96 -28.95 -3.99 4.89
N ASN A 97 -29.58 -3.70 3.75
CA ASN A 97 -28.92 -3.01 2.63
C ASN A 97 -28.57 -1.57 2.97
N VAL A 98 -29.45 -0.86 3.67
CA VAL A 98 -29.22 0.50 4.17
C VAL A 98 -28.04 0.51 5.15
N MET A 99 -28.05 -0.37 6.15
CA MET A 99 -26.94 -0.48 7.12
C MET A 99 -25.62 -0.88 6.47
N LYS A 100 -25.66 -1.64 5.37
CA LYS A 100 -24.47 -1.98 4.59
C LYS A 100 -23.96 -0.76 3.82
N ALA A 101 -24.83 -0.04 3.12
CA ALA A 101 -24.47 1.17 2.37
C ALA A 101 -23.79 2.22 3.26
N ILE A 102 -24.32 2.44 4.47
CA ILE A 102 -23.72 3.36 5.46
C ILE A 102 -22.32 2.87 5.87
N ARG A 103 -22.19 1.58 6.23
CA ARG A 103 -20.89 1.00 6.63
C ARG A 103 -19.85 1.10 5.52
N ASP A 104 -20.25 0.76 4.30
CA ASP A 104 -19.38 0.81 3.13
C ASP A 104 -18.97 2.26 2.83
N ALA A 105 -19.87 3.24 2.97
CA ALA A 105 -19.55 4.65 2.82
C ALA A 105 -18.50 5.12 3.85
N VAL A 106 -18.69 4.80 5.13
CA VAL A 106 -17.71 5.15 6.18
C VAL A 106 -16.37 4.48 5.92
N LEU A 107 -16.37 3.20 5.57
CA LEU A 107 -15.15 2.44 5.27
C LEU A 107 -14.41 3.01 4.06
N ASN A 108 -15.13 3.34 2.99
CA ASN A 108 -14.54 3.84 1.75
C ASN A 108 -13.93 5.24 1.94
N ASN A 109 -14.60 6.13 2.68
CA ASN A 109 -14.02 7.44 3.01
C ASN A 109 -12.78 7.29 3.89
N GLY A 110 -12.84 6.43 4.91
CA GLY A 110 -11.67 6.12 5.74
C GLY A 110 -10.52 5.54 4.93
N ARG A 111 -10.81 4.67 3.96
CA ARG A 111 -9.79 4.09 3.07
C ARG A 111 -9.21 5.13 2.11
N SER A 112 -10.02 6.05 1.59
CA SER A 112 -9.55 7.13 0.72
C SER A 112 -8.46 7.97 1.39
N ILE A 113 -8.60 8.26 2.69
CA ILE A 113 -7.62 9.03 3.47
C ILE A 113 -6.28 8.28 3.64
N LEU A 114 -6.31 6.94 3.58
CA LEU A 114 -5.12 6.10 3.65
C LEU A 114 -4.44 5.94 2.30
N ASP A 115 -5.24 5.81 1.23
CA ASP A 115 -4.75 5.66 -0.14
C ASP A 115 -4.24 7.01 -0.70
N PHE A 116 -4.80 8.14 -0.22
CA PHE A 116 -4.47 9.51 -0.60
C PHE A 116 -4.22 10.38 0.66
N PRO A 117 -2.99 10.38 1.22
CA PRO A 117 -2.67 11.12 2.45
C PRO A 117 -2.90 12.64 2.36
N GLU A 118 -2.87 13.22 1.17
CA GLU A 118 -3.23 14.62 0.92
C GLU A 118 -4.70 14.93 1.25
N ALA A 119 -5.58 13.93 1.25
CA ALA A 119 -6.99 14.08 1.61
C ALA A 119 -7.21 14.32 3.12
N TRP A 120 -6.15 14.31 3.93
CA TRP A 120 -6.21 14.68 5.35
C TRP A 120 -6.54 16.18 5.54
N GLY A 121 -6.16 17.02 4.57
CA GLY A 121 -6.42 18.46 4.59
C GLY A 121 -5.46 19.19 3.67
N GLU A 122 -5.98 20.06 2.80
CA GLU A 122 -5.16 20.85 1.87
C GLU A 122 -4.22 21.81 2.62
N ASP A 123 -4.66 22.33 3.76
CA ASP A 123 -3.91 23.23 4.65
C ASP A 123 -2.68 22.57 5.28
N LEU A 124 -2.64 21.24 5.34
CA LEU A 124 -1.48 20.51 5.87
C LEU A 124 -0.24 20.66 4.98
N MET A 125 -0.43 20.97 3.69
CA MET A 125 0.66 21.15 2.74
C MET A 125 1.42 22.46 2.95
N ASP A 126 0.86 23.40 3.69
CA ASP A 126 1.51 24.67 4.05
C ASP A 126 2.52 24.52 5.20
N VAL A 127 2.55 23.35 5.86
CA VAL A 127 3.50 23.07 6.94
C VAL A 127 4.91 22.90 6.36
N SER A 128 5.87 23.63 6.95
CA SER A 128 7.28 23.57 6.61
C SER A 128 7.82 22.14 6.59
N PHE A 129 8.36 21.72 5.45
CA PHE A 129 8.99 20.41 5.27
C PHE A 129 10.09 20.14 6.31
N PHE A 130 10.88 21.16 6.65
CA PHE A 130 11.98 21.03 7.61
C PHE A 130 11.47 20.68 9.02
N ASP A 131 10.36 21.29 9.43
CA ASP A 131 9.76 21.02 10.74
C ASP A 131 9.16 19.62 10.81
N VAL A 132 8.51 19.18 9.72
CA VAL A 132 8.02 17.81 9.58
C VAL A 132 9.17 16.80 9.66
N GLU A 133 10.27 17.02 8.94
CA GLU A 133 11.42 16.11 8.94
C GLU A 133 12.05 15.99 10.34
N ASN A 134 12.20 17.12 11.04
CA ASN A 134 12.73 17.14 12.41
C ASN A 134 11.82 16.41 13.40
N ALA A 135 10.50 16.57 13.29
CA ALA A 135 9.54 15.83 14.11
C ALA A 135 9.60 14.33 13.80
N MET A 136 9.66 13.95 12.52
CA MET A 136 9.71 12.56 12.08
C MET A 136 10.98 11.84 12.56
N LYS A 137 12.14 12.51 12.57
CA LYS A 137 13.38 11.92 13.13
C LYS A 137 13.22 11.48 14.58
N LYS A 138 12.45 12.22 15.38
CA LYS A 138 12.17 11.89 16.78
C LYS A 138 11.15 10.76 16.90
N LEU A 139 10.06 10.85 16.13
CA LEU A 139 8.91 9.95 16.27
C LEU A 139 9.10 8.57 15.61
N ARG A 140 9.91 8.44 14.56
CA ARG A 140 10.14 7.16 13.87
C ARG A 140 10.43 6.02 14.84
N SER A 141 11.37 6.26 15.77
CA SER A 141 11.74 5.29 16.80
C SER A 141 10.59 4.87 17.71
N SER A 142 9.71 5.80 18.12
CA SER A 142 8.58 5.48 19.01
C SER A 142 7.49 4.66 18.34
N PHE A 143 7.42 4.71 17.00
CA PHE A 143 6.53 3.89 16.20
C PHE A 143 7.21 2.62 15.67
N GLY A 144 8.50 2.37 15.96
CA GLY A 144 9.22 1.22 15.43
C GLY A 144 9.42 1.26 13.91
N LEU A 145 9.54 2.47 13.35
CA LEU A 145 9.74 2.79 11.92
C LEU A 145 11.15 3.33 11.61
#